data_AF-A0A934H4V1-F1
#
_entry.id   AF-A0A934H4V1-F1
#
_cell.length_a   1.000
_cell.length_b   1.000
_cell.length_c   1.000
_cell.angle_alpha   90.00
_cell.angle_beta   90.00
_cell.angle_gamma   90.00
#
_symmetry.space_group_name_H-M   'P 1'
#
loop_
_entity.id
_entity.type
_entity.pdbx_description
1 polymer ?
#
loop_
_entity_poly.entity_id
_entity_poly.type
_entity_poly.pdbx_seq_one_letter_code
_entity_poly.pdbx_strand_id
1 'polypeptide(L)' 'DYCIEHDLSLITSHDSYRRNPTETKIKGQDYEFLHWALEESERRTLPNRVRRQVRYLVRRYASPRRAVNKVRRLLRMGR' A
#
# COMPACT_ATOMS: atom_id res chain seq x y z
N ASP A 1 -20.80 -14.72 -3.31
CA ASP A 1 -20.90 -13.74 -2.21
C ASP A 1 -20.39 -14.31 -0.90
N TYR A 2 -19.07 -14.52 -0.77
CA TYR A 2 -18.50 -15.29 0.35
C TYR A 2 -18.87 -14.74 1.74
N CYS A 3 -18.80 -13.43 1.95
CA CYS A 3 -19.13 -12.84 3.25
C CYS A 3 -20.63 -12.92 3.60
N ILE A 4 -21.50 -13.04 2.59
CA ILE A 4 -22.95 -13.19 2.79
C ILE A 4 -23.28 -14.66 3.04
N GLU A 5 -22.69 -15.57 2.26
CA GLU A 5 -22.84 -17.03 2.40
C GLU A 5 -22.38 -17.55 3.78
N HIS A 6 -21.40 -16.88 4.39
CA HIS A 6 -20.83 -17.27 5.68
C HIS A 6 -21.24 -16.35 6.86
N ASP A 7 -22.26 -15.49 6.69
CA ASP A 7 -22.73 -14.54 7.72
C ASP A 7 -21.59 -13.69 8.34
N LEU A 8 -20.63 -13.28 7.53
CA LEU A 8 -19.50 -12.44 7.93
C LEU A 8 -19.78 -10.95 7.69
N SER A 9 -20.80 -10.61 6.90
CA SER A 9 -21.16 -9.23 6.62
C SER A 9 -21.81 -8.55 7.82
N LEU A 10 -21.31 -7.38 8.20
CA LEU A 10 -21.95 -6.48 9.17
C LEU A 10 -22.74 -5.34 8.49
N ILE A 11 -22.75 -5.32 7.15
CA ILE A 11 -23.47 -4.33 6.37
C ILE A 11 -24.96 -4.66 6.45
N THR A 12 -25.72 -3.82 7.15
CA THR A 12 -27.16 -3.99 7.38
C THR A 12 -28.03 -3.09 6.50
N SER A 13 -27.45 -2.06 5.91
CA SER A 13 -28.17 -1.05 5.12
C SER A 13 -27.36 -0.59 3.91
N HIS A 14 -28.03 0.05 2.94
CA HIS A 14 -27.38 0.67 1.80
C HIS A 14 -26.35 1.72 2.23
N ASP A 15 -26.63 2.42 3.32
CA ASP A 15 -25.75 3.40 3.93
C ASP A 15 -24.45 2.78 4.45
N SER A 16 -24.53 1.59 5.05
CA SER A 16 -23.37 0.81 5.47
C SER A 16 -22.56 0.27 4.29
N TYR A 17 -23.10 0.26 3.07
CA TYR A 17 -22.35 -0.10 1.86
C TYR A 17 -21.42 1.04 1.39
N ARG A 18 -21.63 2.28 1.87
CA ARG A 18 -20.77 3.41 1.53
C ARG A 18 -19.32 3.15 1.97
N ARG A 19 -18.37 3.74 1.24
CA ARG A 19 -16.93 3.71 1.59
C ARG A 19 -16.69 4.53 2.85
N ASN A 20 -16.96 3.92 4.00
CA ASN A 20 -16.75 4.50 5.30
C ASN A 20 -15.57 3.76 5.97
N PRO A 21 -14.43 4.43 6.21
CA PRO A 21 -13.25 3.81 6.80
C PRO A 21 -13.40 3.55 8.31
N THR A 22 -14.39 4.13 9.00
CA THR A 22 -14.56 3.99 10.46
C THR A 22 -15.58 2.93 10.87
N GLU A 23 -16.39 2.44 9.92
CA GLU A 23 -17.41 1.45 10.20
C GLU A 23 -16.88 0.05 9.90
N THR A 24 -17.00 -0.82 10.89
CA THR A 24 -16.71 -2.26 10.82
C THR A 24 -17.69 -2.94 9.87
N LYS A 25 -17.18 -3.58 8.81
CA LYS A 25 -18.01 -4.18 7.74
C LYS A 25 -17.98 -5.70 7.71
N ILE A 26 -16.99 -6.32 8.35
CA ILE A 26 -16.75 -7.77 8.30
C ILE A 26 -16.50 -8.26 9.73
N LYS A 27 -17.15 -9.35 10.14
CA LYS A 27 -16.96 -9.97 11.45
C LYS A 27 -15.57 -10.60 11.60
N GLY A 28 -15.10 -10.68 12.84
CA GLY A 28 -13.90 -11.44 13.20
C GLY A 28 -12.56 -10.83 12.78
N GLN A 29 -12.55 -9.56 12.34
CA GLN A 29 -11.33 -8.82 12.06
C GLN A 29 -10.95 -7.96 13.27
N ASP A 30 -9.65 -7.84 13.52
CA ASP A 30 -9.12 -6.93 14.54
C ASP A 30 -9.01 -5.52 13.96
N TYR A 31 -10.10 -4.76 14.08
CA TYR A 31 -10.16 -3.40 13.56
C TYR A 31 -9.25 -2.44 14.32
N GLU A 32 -9.02 -2.65 15.62
CA GLU A 32 -8.09 -1.82 16.40
C GLU A 32 -6.67 -1.94 15.86
N PHE A 33 -6.22 -3.17 15.61
CA PHE A 33 -4.94 -3.41 14.96
C PHE A 33 -4.88 -2.77 13.57
N LEU A 34 -5.93 -2.91 12.75
CA LEU A 34 -5.95 -2.34 11.40
C LEU A 34 -5.90 -0.81 11.42
N HIS A 35 -6.63 -0.17 12.33
CA HIS A 35 -6.57 1.29 12.53
C HIS A 35 -5.19 1.73 13.00
N TRP A 36 -4.63 1.07 14.00
CA TRP A 36 -3.27 1.33 14.48
C TRP A 36 -2.23 1.16 13.35
N ALA A 37 -2.32 0.09 12.57
CA ALA A 37 -1.39 -0.19 11.49
C ALA A 37 -1.48 0.87 10.36
N LEU A 38 -2.70 1.33 10.06
CA LEU A 38 -2.91 2.43 9.12
C LEU A 38 -2.24 3.70 9.63
N GLU A 39 -2.53 4.11 10.86
CA GLU A 39 -1.97 5.31 11.48
C GLU A 39 -0.43 5.26 11.54
N GLU A 40 0.14 4.12 11.97
CA GLU A 40 1.59 3.94 12.04
C GLU A 40 2.23 3.96 10.63
N SER A 41 1.53 3.45 9.61
CA SER A 41 2.00 3.51 8.22
C SER A 41 1.92 4.92 7.61
N GLU A 42 0.94 5.72 8.03
CA GLU A 42 0.75 7.10 7.62
C GLU A 42 1.68 8.07 8.34
N ARG A 43 2.15 7.69 9.54
CA ARG A 43 3.06 8.48 10.37
C ARG A 43 4.26 8.98 9.55
N ARG A 44 4.42 10.30 9.52
CA ARG A 44 5.47 11.01 8.76
C ARG A 44 6.83 10.93 9.46
N THR A 45 7.32 9.73 9.74
CA THR A 45 8.64 9.51 10.31
C THR A 45 9.72 9.53 9.22
N LEU A 46 10.96 9.88 9.58
CA LEU A 46 12.10 9.84 8.65
C LEU A 46 12.31 8.43 8.04
N PRO A 47 12.22 7.33 8.81
CA PRO A 47 12.31 5.98 8.23
C PRO A 47 11.21 5.68 7.21
N ASN A 48 9.95 6.06 7.49
CA ASN A 48 8.85 5.86 6.55
C ASN A 48 9.05 6.67 5.26
N ARG A 49 9.60 7.88 5.36
CA ARG A 49 9.95 8.72 4.20
C ARG A 49 11.03 8.07 3.35
N VAL A 50 12.10 7.55 3.97
CA VAL A 50 13.18 6.84 3.27
C VAL A 50 12.63 5.58 2.59
N ARG A 51 11.82 4.78 3.28
CA ARG A 51 11.22 3.55 2.73
C ARG A 51 10.34 3.84 1.51
N ARG A 52 9.54 4.92 1.55
CA ARG A 52 8.72 5.38 0.41
C ARG A 52 9.59 5.81 -0.77
N GLN A 53 10.67 6.54 -0.53
CA GLN A 53 11.60 6.98 -1.57
C GLN A 53 12.35 5.82 -2.22
N VAL A 54 12.84 4.86 -1.42
CA VAL A 54 13.49 3.65 -1.93
C VAL A 54 12.51 2.86 -2.81
N ARG A 55 11.26 2.64 -2.35
CA ARG A 55 10.25 1.95 -3.16
C ARG A 55 9.94 2.67 -4.47
N TYR A 56 9.87 3.99 -4.44
CA TYR A 56 9.67 4.82 -5.63
C TYR A 56 10.85 4.67 -6.61
N LEU A 57 12.07 4.83 -6.13
CA LEU A 57 13.28 4.70 -6.94
C LEU A 57 13.42 3.29 -7.49
N VAL A 58 13.17 2.26 -6.67
CA VAL A 58 13.12 0.88 -7.12
C VAL A 58 12.07 0.77 -8.21
N ARG A 59 10.79 1.09 -8.02
CA ARG A 59 9.78 0.99 -9.11
C ARG A 59 10.15 1.76 -10.37
N ARG A 60 10.75 2.95 -10.23
CA ARG A 60 11.18 3.80 -11.35
C ARG A 60 12.37 3.22 -12.11
N TYR A 61 13.28 2.53 -11.41
CA TYR A 61 14.53 1.99 -11.96
C TYR A 61 14.58 0.44 -11.96
N ALA A 62 13.49 -0.23 -11.59
CA ALA A 62 13.39 -1.68 -11.30
C ALA A 62 13.52 -2.57 -12.52
N SER A 63 13.64 -2.01 -13.73
CA SER A 63 14.17 -2.78 -14.84
C SER A 63 15.70 -2.76 -14.74
N PRO A 64 16.37 -3.81 -14.22
CA PRO A 64 17.83 -3.87 -14.17
C PRO A 64 18.46 -3.61 -15.54
N ARG A 65 17.77 -4.01 -16.63
CA ARG A 65 18.15 -3.70 -18.01
C ARG A 65 18.24 -2.20 -18.31
N ARG A 66 17.28 -1.36 -17.87
CA ARG A 66 17.35 0.10 -18.13
C ARG A 66 18.41 0.79 -17.28
N ALA A 67 18.64 0.33 -16.05
CA ALA A 67 19.72 0.82 -15.21
C ALA A 67 21.10 0.52 -15.85
N VAL A 68 21.32 -0.73 -16.26
CA VAL A 68 22.55 -1.15 -16.96
C VAL A 68 22.75 -0.38 -18.27
N ASN A 69 21.70 -0.20 -19.07
CA ASN A 69 21.79 0.56 -20.32
C ASN A 69 22.10 2.05 -20.10
N LYS A 70 21.55 2.67 -19.04
CA LYS A 70 21.85 4.07 -18.71
C LYS A 70 23.29 4.25 -18.24
N VAL A 71 23.79 3.34 -17.40
CA VAL A 71 25.20 3.33 -16.96
C VAL A 71 26.15 3.12 -18.14
N ARG A 72 25.87 2.14 -19.01
CA ARG A 72 26.65 1.92 -20.25
C ARG A 72 26.69 3.16 -21.14
N ARG A 73 25.57 3.88 -21.29
CA ARG A 73 25.51 5.12 -22.08
C ARG A 73 26.38 6.22 -21.48
N LEU A 74 26.34 6.42 -20.17
CA LEU A 74 27.18 7.42 -19.49
C LEU A 74 28.67 7.08 -19.61
N LEU A 75 29.05 5.82 -19.43
CA LEU A 75 30.44 5.35 -19.57
C LEU A 75 30.97 5.43 -21.01
N ARG A 76 30.09 5.39 -22.02
CA ARG A 76 30.45 5.55 -23.44
C ARG A 76 30.62 7.01 -23.88
N MET A 77 30.01 7.96 -23.17
CA MET A 77 30.11 9.40 -23.49
C MET A 77 31.32 10.08 -22.84
N GLY A 78 31.94 9.43 -21.84
CA GLY A 78 33.16 9.92 -21.17
C GLY A 78 34.46 9.33 -21.70
N ARG A 79 34.45 8.71 -22.90
CA ARG A 79 35.62 8.11 -23.53
C ARG A 79 35.77 8.66 -24.95
#